data_AF-A0A2D0KEN9-F1
#
_entry.id   AF-A0A2D0KEN9-F1
#
_cell.length_a   1.000
_cell.length_b   1.000
_cell.length_c   1.000
_cell.angle_alpha   90.00
_cell.angle_beta   90.00
_cell.angle_gamma   90.00
#
_symmetry.space_group_name_H-M   'P 1'
#
loop_
_entity.id
_entity.type
_entity.pdbx_description
1 polymer ?
#
loop_
_entity_poly.entity_id
_entity_poly.type
_entity_poly.pdbx_seq_one_letter_code
_entity_poly.pdbx_strand_id
1 'polypeptide(L)'
;MTRDQNYTDAVLSFDLFWGDFGDGSERCLKDKIGITRKSARCHICDEIIPLKSIARLSTWVFDGEIIHYRCCTICCDAMAKFNSDDDELIDDRYEIGETSRMNRNAS
;
A
#
# COMPACT_ATOMS: atom_id res chain seq x y z
N MET A 1 7.22 18.27 -5.69
CA MET A 1 8.30 17.62 -4.91
C MET A 1 8.35 16.17 -5.35
N THR A 2 9.25 15.85 -6.27
CA THR A 2 9.60 14.47 -6.61
C THR A 2 10.46 13.94 -5.46
N ARG A 3 10.02 12.86 -4.81
CA ARG A 3 10.87 12.14 -3.86
C ARG A 3 12.05 11.51 -4.62
N ASP A 4 13.17 11.32 -3.94
CA ASP A 4 14.38 10.75 -4.54
C ASP A 4 14.08 9.38 -5.17
N GLN A 5 14.80 9.04 -6.25
CA GLN A 5 14.64 7.76 -6.96
C GLN A 5 14.88 6.59 -6.01
N ASN A 6 15.86 6.69 -5.11
CA ASN A 6 16.16 5.69 -4.09
C ASN A 6 14.96 5.39 -3.18
N TYR A 7 14.22 6.43 -2.76
CA TYR A 7 13.00 6.24 -1.99
C TYR A 7 11.94 5.52 -2.82
N THR A 8 11.75 5.93 -4.07
CA THR A 8 10.74 5.34 -4.95
C THR A 8 11.03 3.85 -5.16
N ASP A 9 12.28 3.51 -5.42
CA ASP A 9 12.70 2.12 -5.60
C ASP A 9 12.51 1.30 -4.32
N ALA A 10 12.90 1.84 -3.16
CA ALA A 10 12.73 1.18 -1.86
C ALA A 10 11.25 0.93 -1.52
N VAL A 11 10.34 1.85 -1.86
CA VAL A 11 8.90 1.62 -1.65
C VAL A 11 8.34 0.59 -2.61
N LEU A 12 8.76 0.62 -3.87
CA LEU A 12 8.24 -0.25 -4.92
C LEU A 12 8.81 -1.68 -4.87
N SER A 13 9.98 -1.87 -4.26
CA SER A 13 10.54 -3.21 -3.98
C SER A 13 9.83 -3.94 -2.85
N PHE A 14 9.06 -3.23 -2.01
CA PHE A 14 8.20 -3.87 -1.01
C PHE A 14 7.05 -4.61 -1.69
N ASP A 15 6.92 -5.91 -1.40
CA ASP A 15 5.83 -6.75 -1.87
C ASP A 15 4.56 -6.53 -1.01
N LEU A 16 3.50 -6.03 -1.65
CA LEU A 16 2.24 -5.72 -0.97
C LEU A 16 1.48 -6.97 -0.50
N PHE A 17 1.77 -8.12 -1.09
CA PHE A 17 1.08 -9.38 -0.83
C PHE A 17 2.04 -10.45 -0.32
N TRP A 18 3.13 -10.03 0.33
CA TRP A 18 4.10 -10.95 0.90
C TRP A 18 3.40 -11.93 1.87
N GLY A 19 3.53 -13.22 1.61
CA GLY A 19 2.90 -14.28 2.40
C GLY A 19 1.46 -14.64 2.00
N ASP A 20 0.89 -13.99 0.97
CA ASP A 20 -0.37 -14.41 0.35
C ASP A 20 -0.12 -15.52 -0.68
N PHE A 21 -0.67 -16.71 -0.43
CA PHE A 21 -0.53 -17.88 -1.30
C PHE A 21 -1.68 -17.88 -2.31
N GLY A 22 -1.53 -17.03 -3.33
CA GLY A 22 -2.42 -16.99 -4.50
C GLY A 22 -2.35 -18.26 -5.37
N ASP A 23 -3.17 -18.31 -6.41
CA ASP A 23 -3.17 -19.39 -7.40
C ASP A 23 -2.12 -19.19 -8.51
N GLY A 24 -1.37 -18.09 -8.45
CA GLY A 24 -0.33 -17.70 -9.40
C GLY A 24 -0.87 -16.96 -10.63
N SER A 25 -2.19 -16.72 -10.72
CA SER A 25 -2.80 -15.91 -11.77
C SER A 25 -2.67 -14.40 -11.51
N GLU A 26 -2.26 -14.04 -10.29
CA GLU A 26 -2.12 -12.67 -9.85
C GLU A 26 -1.00 -11.96 -10.60
N ARG A 27 -1.28 -10.74 -11.07
CA ARG A 27 -0.26 -9.94 -11.75
C ARG A 27 -0.41 -8.46 -11.47
N CYS A 28 0.72 -7.82 -11.21
CA CYS A 28 0.82 -6.36 -11.18
C CYS A 28 0.77 -5.81 -12.61
N LEU A 29 -0.23 -4.98 -12.91
CA LEU A 29 -0.33 -4.24 -14.18
C LEU A 29 0.41 -2.92 -14.13
N LYS A 30 0.42 -2.29 -12.95
CA LYS A 30 1.00 -0.96 -12.76
C LYS A 30 1.29 -0.72 -11.30
N ASP A 31 2.52 -0.31 -11.01
CA ASP A 31 2.90 0.20 -9.70
C ASP A 31 3.71 1.48 -9.84
N LYS A 32 3.40 2.47 -9.01
CA LYS A 32 4.11 3.76 -8.99
C LYS A 32 3.76 4.58 -7.76
N ILE A 33 4.63 5.53 -7.43
CA ILE A 33 4.29 6.67 -6.58
C ILE A 33 3.59 7.75 -7.41
N GLY A 34 2.49 8.30 -6.90
CA GLY A 34 1.74 9.35 -7.61
C GLY A 34 0.75 10.10 -6.73
N ILE A 35 -0.04 10.97 -7.36
CA ILE A 35 -1.05 11.79 -6.69
C ILE A 35 -2.44 11.18 -6.87
N THR A 36 -3.20 11.07 -5.79
CA THR A 36 -4.58 10.58 -5.81
C THR A 36 -5.51 11.53 -6.56
N ARG A 37 -6.39 10.97 -7.40
CA ARG A 37 -7.44 11.72 -8.13
C ARG A 37 -8.80 11.69 -7.44
N LYS A 38 -8.96 10.83 -6.43
CA LYS A 38 -10.13 10.69 -5.56
C LYS A 38 -9.66 10.30 -4.17
N SER A 39 -10.47 10.56 -3.14
CA SER A 39 -10.21 9.97 -1.83
C SER A 39 -10.26 8.44 -1.93
N ALA A 40 -9.44 7.78 -1.14
CA ALA A 40 -9.36 6.33 -1.09
C ALA A 40 -8.99 5.90 0.32
N ARG A 41 -9.13 4.61 0.63
CA ARG A 41 -8.57 4.05 1.85
C ARG A 41 -7.22 3.42 1.59
N CYS A 42 -6.33 3.55 2.56
CA CYS A 42 -5.03 2.90 2.52
C CYS A 42 -5.20 1.38 2.56
N HIS A 43 -4.48 0.65 1.72
CA HIS A 43 -4.51 -0.81 1.73
C HIS A 43 -3.92 -1.39 3.01
N ILE A 44 -2.91 -0.73 3.60
CA ILE A 44 -2.18 -1.22 4.80
C ILE A 44 -2.91 -0.80 6.08
N CYS A 45 -2.93 0.50 6.38
CA CYS A 45 -3.49 1.02 7.63
C CYS A 45 -4.97 1.39 7.57
N ASP A 46 -5.63 1.24 6.42
CA ASP A 46 -7.08 1.45 6.25
C ASP A 46 -7.61 2.89 6.48
N GLU A 47 -6.73 3.82 6.85
CA GLU A 47 -7.01 5.25 6.97
C GLU A 47 -7.40 5.90 5.64
N ILE A 48 -8.15 7.00 5.71
CA ILE A 48 -8.53 7.79 4.54
C ILE A 48 -7.31 8.53 3.99
N ILE A 49 -7.00 8.26 2.72
CA ILE A 49 -6.10 9.05 1.89
C ILE A 49 -6.92 10.17 1.25
N PRO A 50 -6.64 11.44 1.58
CA PRO A 50 -7.34 12.56 0.97
C PRO A 50 -7.12 12.65 -0.55
N LEU A 51 -8.00 13.42 -1.20
CA LEU A 51 -7.81 13.82 -2.60
C LEU A 51 -6.53 14.67 -2.73
N LYS A 52 -5.80 14.51 -3.84
CA LYS A 52 -4.53 15.22 -4.13
C LYS A 52 -3.39 14.90 -3.15
N SER A 53 -3.43 13.75 -2.48
CA SER A 53 -2.33 13.26 -1.64
C SER A 53 -1.36 12.38 -2.43
N ILE A 54 -0.10 12.34 -1.99
CA ILE A 54 0.89 11.39 -2.52
C ILE A 54 0.61 10.00 -1.93
N ALA A 55 0.63 8.98 -2.79
CA ALA A 55 0.40 7.59 -2.43
C ALA A 55 1.14 6.64 -3.39
N ARG A 56 1.42 5.41 -2.96
CA ARG A 56 1.66 4.30 -3.89
C ARG A 56 0.34 3.95 -4.55
N LEU A 57 0.33 3.84 -5.87
CA LEU A 57 -0.82 3.56 -6.70
C LEU A 57 -0.55 2.26 -7.44
N SER A 58 -1.15 1.18 -6.96
CA SER A 58 -0.90 -0.17 -7.48
C SER A 58 -2.17 -0.74 -8.11
N THR A 59 -2.05 -1.36 -9.28
CA THR A 59 -3.15 -1.96 -10.04
C THR A 59 -2.79 -3.40 -10.34
N TRP A 60 -3.67 -4.30 -9.91
CA TRP A 60 -3.45 -5.73 -9.95
C TRP A 60 -4.62 -6.43 -10.62
N VAL A 61 -4.36 -7.62 -11.13
CA VAL A 61 -5.41 -8.59 -11.50
C VAL A 61 -5.38 -9.71 -10.47
N PHE A 62 -6.54 -10.00 -9.89
CA PHE A 62 -6.81 -11.14 -9.01
C PHE A 62 -8.06 -11.84 -9.55
N ASP A 63 -8.03 -13.15 -9.78
CA ASP A 63 -9.17 -13.93 -10.31
C ASP A 63 -9.83 -13.32 -11.57
N GLY A 64 -9.04 -12.66 -12.42
CA GLY A 64 -9.52 -11.97 -13.62
C GLY A 64 -10.14 -10.58 -13.37
N GLU A 65 -10.26 -10.15 -12.12
CA GLU A 65 -10.75 -8.82 -11.74
C GLU A 65 -9.61 -7.81 -11.55
N ILE A 66 -9.82 -6.57 -11.99
CA ILE A 66 -8.85 -5.48 -11.82
C ILE A 66 -9.10 -4.76 -10.50
N ILE A 67 -8.15 -4.90 -9.57
CA ILE A 67 -8.18 -4.25 -8.26
C ILE A 67 -7.17 -3.12 -8.21
N HIS A 68 -7.56 -2.01 -7.56
CA HIS A 68 -6.72 -0.82 -7.43
C HIS A 68 -6.44 -0.52 -5.96
N TYR A 69 -5.20 -0.73 -5.55
CA TYR A 69 -4.73 -0.44 -4.21
C TYR A 69 -4.10 0.95 -4.12
N ARG A 70 -4.22 1.58 -2.96
CA ARG A 70 -3.53 2.82 -2.63
C ARG A 70 -2.88 2.66 -1.27
N CYS A 71 -1.62 3.04 -1.13
CA CYS A 71 -0.95 3.09 0.17
C CYS A 71 -0.63 4.54 0.50
N CYS A 72 -1.02 4.99 1.69
CA CYS A 72 -0.81 6.37 2.11
C CYS A 72 0.69 6.68 2.23
N THR A 73 1.06 7.96 2.24
CA THR A 73 2.45 8.38 2.37
C THR A 73 3.14 7.78 3.61
N ILE A 74 2.45 7.72 4.75
CA ILE A 74 3.03 7.15 5.99
C ILE A 74 3.36 5.67 5.83
N CYS A 75 2.50 4.91 5.17
CA CYS A 75 2.77 3.49 4.88
C CYS A 75 3.86 3.32 3.82
N CYS A 76 3.97 4.25 2.86
CA CYS A 76 5.10 4.26 1.93
C CYS A 76 6.43 4.50 2.68
N ASP A 77 6.45 5.42 3.65
CA ASP A 77 7.65 5.67 4.45
C ASP A 77 8.04 4.45 5.29
N ALA A 78 7.08 3.69 5.82
CA ALA A 78 7.32 2.40 6.48
C ALA A 78 7.86 1.34 5.51
N MET A 79 7.27 1.19 4.32
CA MET A 79 7.75 0.26 3.28
C MET A 79 9.20 0.54 2.87
N ALA A 80 9.58 1.82 2.73
CA ALA A 80 10.95 2.18 2.39
C ALA A 80 11.96 1.75 3.47
N LYS A 81 11.53 1.77 4.74
CA LYS A 81 12.37 1.42 5.90
C LYS A 81 12.46 -0.08 6.17
N PHE A 82 11.44 -0.83 5.79
CA PHE A 82 11.46 -2.31 5.82
C PHE A 82 12.70 -2.85 5.09
N ASN A 83 13.03 -2.27 3.93
CA ASN A 83 14.22 -2.64 3.16
C ASN A 83 15.56 -2.18 3.78
N SER A 84 15.53 -1.47 4.91
CA SER A 84 16.71 -0.99 5.65
C SER A 84 16.83 -1.60 7.06
N ASP A 85 16.26 -2.79 7.28
CA ASP A 85 16.30 -3.57 8.54
C ASP A 85 15.42 -3.05 9.70
N ASP A 86 14.34 -2.30 9.40
CA ASP A 86 13.34 -1.85 10.40
C ASP A 86 11.93 -2.29 9.94
N ASP A 87 11.61 -3.57 10.20
CA ASP A 87 10.36 -4.22 9.82
C ASP A 87 9.19 -3.93 10.78
N GLU A 88 9.49 -3.62 12.04
CA GLU A 88 8.49 -3.26 13.07
C GLU A 88 7.56 -2.12 12.60
N LEU A 89 8.11 -1.15 11.86
CA LEU A 89 7.34 0.00 11.39
C LEU A 89 6.24 -0.34 10.38
N ILE A 90 6.38 -1.40 9.58
CA ILE A 90 5.30 -1.78 8.64
C ILE A 90 4.25 -2.66 9.33
N ASP A 91 4.69 -3.50 10.28
CA ASP A 91 3.81 -4.37 11.05
C ASP A 91 2.83 -3.56 11.91
N ASP A 92 3.30 -2.52 12.59
CA ASP A 92 2.46 -1.56 13.32
C ASP A 92 1.36 -0.96 12.42
N ARG A 93 1.68 -0.71 11.14
CA ARG A 93 0.72 -0.15 10.18
C ARG A 93 -0.32 -1.17 9.76
N TYR A 94 0.04 -2.44 9.66
CA TYR A 94 -0.92 -3.52 9.43
C TYR A 94 -1.86 -3.69 10.62
N GLU A 95 -1.36 -3.64 11.87
CA GLU A 95 -2.20 -3.75 13.08
C GLU A 95 -3.24 -2.62 13.17
N ILE A 96 -2.85 -1.39 12.85
CA ILE A 96 -3.77 -0.25 12.74
C ILE A 96 -4.87 -0.55 11.71
N GLY A 97 -4.48 -1.14 10.58
CA GLY A 97 -5.41 -1.52 9.52
C GLY A 97 -6.43 -2.54 9.98
N GLU A 98 -5.97 -3.62 10.61
CA GLU A 98 -6.85 -4.69 11.13
C GLU A 98 -7.85 -4.13 12.13
N THR A 99 -7.38 -3.35 13.10
CA THR A 99 -8.24 -2.67 14.08
C THR A 99 -9.27 -1.77 13.41
N SER A 100 -8.84 -0.98 12.42
CA SER A 100 -9.72 -0.06 11.69
C SER A 100 -10.80 -0.80 10.89
N ARG A 101 -10.43 -1.90 10.22
CA ARG A 101 -11.37 -2.74 9.45
C ARG A 101 -12.39 -3.40 10.36
N MET A 102 -11.96 -3.96 11.49
CA MET A 102 -12.84 -4.56 12.49
C MET A 102 -13.87 -3.57 13.01
N ASN A 103 -13.44 -2.36 13.38
CA ASN A 103 -14.32 -1.32 13.92
C ASN A 103 -15.40 -0.88 12.93
N ARG A 104 -15.10 -0.86 11.62
CA ARG A 104 -16.10 -0.51 10.60
C ARG A 104 -17.14 -1.59 10.38
N ASN A 105 -16.72 -2.85 10.39
CA ASN A 105 -17.64 -3.97 10.15
C ASN A 105 -18.56 -4.25 11.35
N ALA A 106 -18.23 -3.69 12.52
CA ALA A 106 -19.05 -3.72 13.72
C ALA A 106 -20.10 -2.59 13.81
N SER A 107 -20.11 -1.65 12.86
CA SER A 107 -21.04 -0.51 12.78
C SER A 107 -22.12 -0.72 11.73
#